data_AF-A0A7V4N8N4-F1
#
_entry.id   AF-A0A7V4N8N4-F1
#
_cell.length_a   1.000
_cell.length_b   1.000
_cell.length_c   1.000
_cell.angle_alpha   90.00
_cell.angle_beta   90.00
_cell.angle_gamma   90.00
#
_symmetry.space_group_name_H-M   'P 1'
#
loop_
_entity.id
_entity.type
_entity.pdbx_description
1 polymer ?
#
loop_
_entity_poly.entity_id
_entity_poly.type
_entity_poly.pdbx_seq_one_letter_code
_entity_poly.pdbx_strand_id
1 'polypeptide(L)' 'MRCSRCQKELEEREALKKGELILCEDCYMKEEEQKDRCCCNPFALRSSRIFQRIQAQRTEERQKGGASGPCCGS' A
#
# COMPACT_ATOMS: atom_id res chain seq x y z
N MET A 1 -10.17 6.06 11.81
CA MET A 1 -9.63 4.94 12.64
C MET A 1 -8.16 4.72 12.33
N ARG A 2 -7.43 3.83 13.00
CA ARG A 2 -5.99 3.63 12.75
C ARG A 2 -5.64 2.18 12.47
N CYS A 3 -4.71 1.98 11.54
CA CYS A 3 -4.14 0.66 11.26
C CYS A 3 -3.41 0.13 12.50
N SER A 4 -3.75 -1.07 12.96
CA SER A 4 -3.12 -1.72 14.12
C SER A 4 -1.63 -2.02 13.91
N ARG A 5 -1.12 -2.02 12.66
CA ARG A 5 0.29 -2.31 12.33
C ARG A 5 1.14 -1.04 12.16
N CYS A 6 0.74 -0.16 11.25
CA CYS A 6 1.54 1.02 10.88
C CYS A 6 1.01 2.33 11.50
N GLN A 7 -0.07 2.26 12.29
CA GLN A 7 -0.76 3.40 12.90
C GLN A 7 -1.24 4.49 11.94
N LYS A 8 -1.18 4.25 10.62
CA LYS A 8 -1.73 5.14 9.60
C LYS A 8 -3.20 5.39 9.88
N GLU A 9 -3.61 6.65 9.77
CA GLU A 9 -5.00 7.04 9.88
C GLU A 9 -5.76 6.60 8.62
N LEU A 10 -6.90 5.95 8.83
CA LEU A 10 -7.72 5.31 7.81
C LEU A 10 -9.15 5.82 7.90
N GLU A 11 -9.72 6.10 6.73
CA GLU A 11 -11.16 6.27 6.58
C GLU A 11 -11.87 4.91 6.64
N GLU A 12 -13.16 4.91 6.98
CA GLU A 12 -13.97 3.68 7.05
C GLU A 12 -13.92 2.85 5.76
N ARG A 13 -13.86 3.52 4.60
CA ARG A 13 -13.81 2.85 3.29
C ARG A 13 -12.46 2.19 2.97
N GLU A 14 -11.39 2.60 3.62
CA GLU A 14 -10.02 2.09 3.40
C GLU A 14 -9.59 1.10 4.50
N ALA A 15 -10.40 0.95 5.53
CA ALA A 15 -10.14 0.09 6.67
C ALA A 15 -10.56 -1.36 6.37
N LEU A 16 -9.59 -2.26 6.33
CA LEU A 16 -9.84 -3.70 6.17
C LEU A 16 -9.85 -4.37 7.55
N LYS A 17 -10.93 -5.11 7.83
CA LYS A 17 -11.07 -5.87 9.09
C LYS A 17 -10.63 -7.31 8.90
N LYS A 18 -9.76 -7.80 9.79
CA LYS A 18 -9.32 -9.19 9.82
C LYS A 18 -9.41 -9.73 11.25
N GLY A 19 -10.53 -10.41 11.54
CA GLY A 19 -10.90 -10.70 12.92
C GLY A 19 -11.12 -9.41 13.70
N GLU A 20 -10.36 -9.23 14.79
CA GLU A 20 -10.41 -8.03 15.65
C GLU A 20 -9.44 -6.92 15.20
N LEU A 21 -8.60 -7.17 14.20
CA LEU A 21 -7.59 -6.21 13.73
C LEU A 21 -8.15 -5.31 12.63
N ILE A 22 -7.83 -4.01 12.72
CA ILE A 22 -8.09 -3.02 11.67
C ILE A 22 -6.77 -2.76 10.96
N LEU A 23 -6.69 -3.06 9.67
CA LEU A 23 -5.48 -2.91 8.88
C LEU A 23 -5.71 -1.96 7.70
N CYS A 24 -4.66 -1.26 7.28
CA CYS A 24 -4.65 -0.59 5.99
C CYS A 24 -4.42 -1.61 4.87
N GLU A 25 -4.77 -1.25 3.63
CA GLU A 25 -4.57 -2.09 2.44
C GLU A 25 -3.15 -2.66 2.36
N ASP A 26 -2.13 -1.82 2.54
CA ASP A 26 -0.72 -2.26 2.48
C ASP A 26 -0.37 -3.31 3.55
N CYS A 27 -0.85 -3.13 4.78
CA CYS A 27 -0.57 -4.05 5.89
C CYS A 27 -1.35 -5.35 5.74
N TYR A 28 -2.58 -5.28 5.22
CA TYR A 28 -3.39 -6.44 4.92
C TYR A 28 -2.74 -7.29 3.82
N MET A 29 -2.35 -6.66 2.71
CA MET A 29 -1.69 -7.33 1.58
C MET A 29 -0.36 -7.97 1.97
N LYS A 30 0.46 -7.31 2.79
CA LYS A 30 1.73 -7.88 3.29
C LYS A 30 1.51 -9.13 4.14
N GLU A 31 0.44 -9.17 4.93
CA GLU A 31 0.16 -10.31 5.79
C GLU A 31 -0.38 -11.51 4.98
N GLU A 32 -1.26 -11.25 4.00
CA GLU A 32 -1.71 -12.27 3.03
C GLU A 32 -0.50 -12.84 2.27
N GLU A 33 0.36 -11.96 1.75
CA GLU A 33 1.58 -12.36 1.03
C GLU A 33 2.51 -13.22 1.91
N GLN A 34 2.61 -12.95 3.21
CA GLN A 34 3.40 -13.77 4.13
C GLN A 34 2.81 -15.18 4.31
N LYS A 35 1.47 -15.30 4.33
CA LYS A 35 0.78 -16.60 4.32
C LYS A 35 0.97 -17.32 2.99
N ASP A 36 0.83 -16.62 1.86
CA ASP A 36 1.04 -17.18 0.52
C ASP A 36 2.49 -17.61 0.28
N ARG A 37 3.47 -16.90 0.86
CA ARG A 37 4.89 -17.31 0.88
C ARG A 37 5.11 -18.60 1.65
N CYS A 38 4.40 -18.80 2.78
CA CYS A 38 4.41 -20.10 3.47
C CYS A 38 3.80 -21.21 2.61
N CYS A 39 2.86 -20.88 1.72
CA CYS A 39 2.22 -21.84 0.82
C CYS A 39 2.96 -22.06 -0.52
N CYS A 40 4.13 -21.44 -0.75
CA CYS A 40 4.94 -21.60 -1.96
C CYS A 40 4.16 -21.53 -3.29
N ASN A 41 3.06 -20.76 -3.36
CA ASN A 41 2.29 -20.66 -4.59
C ASN A 41 3.04 -19.76 -5.59
N PRO A 42 3.56 -20.29 -6.72
CA PRO A 42 4.39 -19.51 -7.65
C PRO A 42 3.60 -18.36 -8.29
N PHE A 43 2.29 -18.49 -8.44
CA PHE A 43 1.44 -17.43 -9.01
C PHE A 43 1.25 -16.27 -8.02
N ALA A 44 1.02 -16.56 -6.74
CA ALA A 44 0.88 -15.55 -5.69
C ALA A 44 2.18 -14.75 -5.49
N LEU A 45 3.34 -15.42 -5.54
CA LEU A 45 4.65 -14.75 -5.48
C LEU A 45 4.87 -13.82 -6.69
N ARG A 46 4.42 -14.23 -7.86
CA ARG A 46 4.54 -13.42 -9.08
C ARG A 46 3.62 -12.20 -9.04
N SER A 47 2.36 -12.36 -8.64
CA SER A 47 1.38 -11.27 -8.58
C SER A 47 1.76 -10.21 -7.55
N SER A 48 2.21 -10.63 -6.36
CA SER A 48 2.74 -9.74 -5.31
C SER A 48 3.88 -8.85 -5.82
N ARG A 49 4.88 -9.44 -6.50
CA ARG A 49 6.02 -8.68 -7.06
C ARG A 49 5.58 -7.65 -8.10
N ILE A 50 4.58 -7.98 -8.92
CA ILE A 50 4.03 -7.05 -9.90
C ILE A 50 3.30 -5.90 -9.20
N PHE A 51 2.47 -6.20 -8.20
CA PHE A 51 1.72 -5.21 -7.44
C PHE A 51 2.64 -4.23 -6.70
N GLN A 52 3.70 -4.72 -6.06
CA GLN A 52 4.69 -3.88 -5.38
C GLN A 52 5.39 -2.91 -6.35
N ARG A 53 5.72 -3.35 -7.57
CA ARG A 53 6.31 -2.48 -8.60
C ARG A 53 5.34 -1.39 -9.05
N ILE A 54 4.07 -1.73 -9.26
CA ILE A 54 3.04 -0.77 -9.67
C ILE A 54 2.82 0.27 -8.56
N GLN A 55 2.76 -0.15 -7.29
CA GLN A 55 2.61 0.78 -6.17
C GLN A 55 3.82 1.71 -6.04
N ALA A 56 5.05 1.19 -6.15
CA ALA A 56 6.26 2.00 -6.12
C ALA A 56 6.23 3.10 -7.20
N GLN A 57 5.85 2.74 -8.44
CA GLN A 57 5.69 3.71 -9.54
C GLN A 57 4.61 4.75 -9.25
N ARG A 58 3.46 4.36 -8.69
CA ARG A 58 2.39 5.30 -8.30
C ARG A 58 2.84 6.29 -7.22
N THR A 59 3.64 5.86 -6.25
CA THR A 59 4.21 6.76 -5.25
C THR A 59 5.22 7.73 -5.84
N GLU A 60 6.03 7.32 -6.82
CA GLU A 60 6.97 8.21 -7.52
C GLU A 60 6.25 9.28 -8.35
N GLU A 61 5.23 8.89 -9.12
CA GLU A 61 4.43 9.82 -9.92
C GLU A 61 3.72 10.86 -9.04
N ARG A 62 3.22 10.44 -7.86
CA ARG A 62 2.58 11.33 -6.89
C ARG A 62 3.56 12.33 -6.24
N GLN A 63 4.85 12.02 -6.20
CA GLN A 63 5.89 12.96 -5.76
C GLN A 63 6.30 13.95 -6.86
N LYS A 64 6.25 13.55 -8.13
CA LYS A 64 6.56 14.46 -9.26
C LYS A 64 5.44 15.45 -9.60
N GLY A 65 4.19 15.16 -9.21
CA GLY A 65 3.05 16.10 -9.36
C GLY A 65 3.00 17.23 -8.32
N GLY A 66 3.91 17.27 -7.35
CA GLY A 66 3.96 18.27 -6.28
C GLY A 66 5.07 19.32 -6.42
N ALA A 67 5.70 19.44 -7.60
CA ALA A 67 6.65 20.51 -7.87
C ALA A 67 5.88 21.79 -8.18
N SER A 68 5.65 22.59 -7.14
CA SER A 68 5.44 24.04 -7.24
C SER A 68 6.44 24.62 -8.23
N GLY A 69 5.97 25.03 -9.40
CA GLY A 69 6.75 25.90 -10.29
C GLY A 69 7.04 27.20 -9.54
N PRO A 70 8.27 27.74 -9.59
CA PRO A 70 8.50 29.06 -9.05
C PRO A 70 7.71 30.06 -9.91
N CYS A 71 6.82 30.82 -9.27
CA CYS A 71 6.22 32.00 -9.88
C CYS A 71 7.33 33.03 -10.13
N CYS A 72 8.00 32.96 -11.29
CA CYS A 72 8.77 34.07 -11.83
C CYS A 72 7.86 34.85 -12.78
N GLY A 73 7.17 35.85 -12.23
CA GLY A 73 6.58 36.95 -12.98
C GLY A 73 7.62 38.06 -13.14
N SER A 74 7.93 38.40 -14.38
CA SER A 74 8.57 39.67 -14.76
C SER A 74 7.53 40.52 -15.48
#